data_AF-A0A928RBX4-F1
#
_entry.id   AF-A0A928RBX4-F1
#
_cell.length_a   1.000
_cell.length_b   1.000
_cell.length_c   1.000
_cell.angle_alpha   90.00
_cell.angle_beta   90.00
_cell.angle_gamma   90.00
#
_symmetry.space_group_name_H-M   'P 1'
#
loop_
_entity.id
_entity.type
_entity.pdbx_description
1 polymer ?
#
loop_
_entity_poly.entity_id
_entity_poly.type
_entity_poly.pdbx_seq_one_letter_code
_entity_poly.pdbx_strand_id
1 'polypeptide(L)'
;MKFDLSCPVQLVSAHINTETQTAEATFLNLSPQTITAISYEIILFDENGEIISKVPAEQTDISFPARETFTTVIPTENAQSVDIIFIQFTFEDGTVFTPLGEMVEISFDELSQTDKAHFKRAGISDAKCYAKEEESYWLCVCSRPNHKSSENCIRCNRSKEDVLTNYSNEHSLASAVLKKEELDAAKAEQIAMESARIAAEKKALLIKRAKKSGIIAGISVAAIAVLILIFSLVTMLIGDLYASDRNYKKAATMYSLSIFDKTDKIADRLYGNTPSNLMQMGIIAQDDENVYYLDAYYGISVQNKATGQKTKTEFSGLCLNASGGSLYFINVEDNYKIYKMAPDGSKCEAVYDSPVYYFTTVGNDIYFISDKIEQNDENKEEDTLSEKEKTETPLYVLKEGEKEPTFVSDVTMSTFTIYKNKIYYVDYSDNSSLYSMSLSGKGAKKIIKTPVYNFDIKNNKIYFTDGTVPSDTSTGIPKLTLEVANLNGRGRKTLVENAVVKSFNIANDAIYYMDNNTQGVLYKYTSDSEPKTEAEEVYLANASGDFVYYLTYDGNMHLTKLDKSGYEIVSSLEDAPSEENTQAPQE
;
A
#
# COMPACT_ATOMS: atom_id res chain seq x y z
N MET A 1 65.80 -8.17 52.98
CA MET A 1 66.54 -7.94 51.72
C MET A 1 67.56 -6.85 51.95
N LYS A 2 68.75 -6.92 51.34
CA LYS A 2 69.77 -5.86 51.47
C LYS A 2 69.77 -4.99 50.22
N PHE A 3 69.88 -3.67 50.39
CA PHE A 3 69.88 -2.70 49.30
C PHE A 3 71.00 -1.68 49.49
N ASP A 4 71.75 -1.42 48.42
CA ASP A 4 72.49 -0.16 48.30
C ASP A 4 71.51 0.91 47.78
N LEU A 5 71.22 1.90 48.63
CA LEU A 5 70.29 2.98 48.29
C LEU A 5 70.91 4.03 47.35
N SER A 6 72.24 4.06 47.23
CA SER A 6 72.97 4.90 46.28
C SER A 6 73.03 4.29 44.88
N CYS A 7 72.78 2.98 44.76
CA CYS A 7 72.91 2.27 43.50
C CYS A 7 71.82 2.70 42.49
N PRO A 8 72.20 3.15 41.28
CA PRO A 8 71.26 3.58 40.23
C PRO A 8 70.60 2.40 39.51
N VAL A 9 70.93 1.17 39.87
CA VAL A 9 70.37 -0.05 39.29
C VAL A 9 69.94 -1.00 40.40
N GLN A 10 68.85 -1.72 40.16
CA GLN A 10 68.37 -2.76 41.06
C GLN A 10 68.30 -4.11 40.35
N LEU A 11 68.78 -5.17 40.99
CA LEU A 11 68.43 -6.54 40.61
C LEU A 11 66.95 -6.80 40.92
N VAL A 12 66.15 -7.03 39.88
CA VAL A 12 64.70 -7.28 39.98
C VAL A 12 64.43 -8.76 40.21
N SER A 13 65.13 -9.62 39.46
CA SER A 13 65.02 -11.07 39.51
C SER A 13 66.30 -11.70 38.99
N ALA A 14 66.65 -12.86 39.56
CA ALA A 14 67.66 -13.75 39.01
C ALA A 14 67.09 -15.17 39.02
N HIS A 15 66.89 -15.75 37.84
CA HIS A 15 66.34 -17.09 37.70
C HIS A 15 67.45 -18.05 37.27
N ILE A 16 67.91 -18.89 38.19
CA ILE A 16 68.93 -19.92 37.91
C ILE A 16 68.29 -21.05 37.10
N ASN A 17 68.90 -21.38 35.98
CA ASN A 17 68.63 -22.58 35.21
C ASN A 17 69.73 -23.60 35.52
N THR A 18 69.36 -24.63 36.28
CA THR A 18 70.28 -25.67 36.73
C THR A 18 70.78 -26.58 35.60
N GLU A 19 70.07 -26.67 34.47
CA GLU A 19 70.49 -27.51 33.33
C GLU A 19 71.61 -26.82 32.52
N THR A 20 71.48 -25.52 32.29
CA THR A 20 72.46 -24.72 31.53
C THR A 20 73.57 -24.14 32.40
N GLN A 21 73.46 -24.25 33.72
CA GLN A 21 74.35 -23.63 34.71
C GLN A 21 74.51 -22.11 34.50
N THR A 22 73.42 -21.45 34.16
CA THR A 22 73.34 -20.00 33.99
C THR A 22 72.13 -19.42 34.70
N ALA A 23 72.14 -18.13 35.02
CA ALA A 23 70.95 -17.41 35.46
C ALA A 23 70.59 -16.28 34.51
N GLU A 24 69.29 -16.10 34.31
CA GLU A 24 68.74 -14.91 33.68
C GLU A 24 68.52 -13.85 34.76
N ALA A 25 69.35 -12.80 34.74
CA ALA A 25 69.33 -11.71 35.70
C ALA A 25 68.73 -10.46 35.04
N THR A 26 67.65 -9.95 35.62
CA THR A 26 66.97 -8.73 35.16
C THR A 26 67.29 -7.57 36.07
N PHE A 27 67.87 -6.53 35.48
CA PHE A 27 68.20 -5.27 36.12
C PHE A 27 67.14 -4.22 35.78
N LEU A 28 66.89 -3.29 36.70
CA LEU A 28 66.05 -2.11 36.48
C LEU A 28 66.91 -0.86 36.60
N ASN A 29 66.90 -0.02 35.57
CA ASN A 29 67.56 1.27 35.61
C ASN A 29 66.71 2.26 36.42
N LEU A 30 67.18 2.58 37.63
CA LEU A 30 66.57 3.55 38.53
C LEU A 30 67.08 4.99 38.27
N SER A 31 68.01 5.18 37.34
CA SER A 31 68.47 6.50 36.90
C SER A 31 67.49 7.14 35.91
N PRO A 32 67.40 8.47 35.86
CA PRO A 32 66.78 9.19 34.75
C PRO A 32 67.65 9.19 33.47
N GLN A 33 68.87 8.65 33.52
CA GLN A 33 69.80 8.58 32.38
C GLN A 33 69.97 7.15 31.85
N THR A 34 70.22 7.05 30.54
CA THR A 34 70.64 5.79 29.90
C THR A 34 72.01 5.38 30.42
N ILE A 35 72.17 4.09 30.74
CA ILE A 35 73.44 3.49 31.12
C ILE A 35 74.03 2.80 29.90
N THR A 36 75.31 3.07 29.62
CA THR A 36 76.05 2.57 28.45
C THR A 36 77.11 1.53 28.80
N ALA A 37 77.54 1.48 30.07
CA ALA A 37 78.35 0.40 30.59
C ALA A 37 78.05 0.12 32.07
N ILE A 38 78.17 -1.15 32.47
CA ILE A 38 78.01 -1.60 33.86
C ILE A 38 79.11 -2.60 34.25
N SER A 39 79.67 -2.42 35.44
CA SER A 39 80.60 -3.36 36.06
C SER A 39 80.01 -3.84 37.38
N TYR A 40 80.00 -5.16 37.60
CA TYR A 40 79.41 -5.77 38.79
C TYR A 40 80.12 -7.08 39.16
N GLU A 41 80.05 -7.47 40.43
CA GLU A 41 80.54 -8.75 40.96
C GLU A 41 79.35 -9.68 41.19
N ILE A 42 79.35 -10.82 40.53
CA ILE A 42 78.39 -11.90 40.74
C ILE A 42 78.88 -12.74 41.92
N ILE A 43 78.05 -12.90 42.94
CA ILE A 43 78.35 -13.73 44.12
C ILE A 43 77.49 -14.99 44.05
N LEU A 44 78.15 -16.13 43.96
CA LEU A 44 77.52 -17.45 43.89
C LEU A 44 77.50 -18.09 45.27
N PHE A 45 76.34 -18.62 45.66
CA PHE A 45 76.16 -19.29 46.95
C PHE A 45 75.73 -20.75 46.77
N ASP A 46 76.15 -21.61 47.68
CA ASP A 46 75.73 -23.01 47.75
C ASP A 46 74.37 -23.19 48.45
N GLU A 47 73.96 -24.44 48.65
CA GLU A 47 72.71 -24.81 49.33
C GLU A 47 72.65 -24.38 50.80
N ASN A 48 73.79 -24.15 51.45
CA ASN A 48 73.91 -23.72 52.84
C ASN A 48 74.03 -22.19 52.97
N GLY A 49 74.10 -21.47 51.85
CA GLY A 49 74.31 -20.02 51.81
C GLY A 49 75.77 -19.61 51.98
N GLU A 50 76.73 -20.53 51.83
CA GLU A 50 78.16 -20.22 51.80
C GLU A 50 78.59 -19.78 50.39
N ILE A 51 79.54 -18.85 50.31
CA ILE A 51 80.03 -18.31 49.03
C ILE A 51 80.89 -19.37 48.34
N ILE A 52 80.47 -19.79 47.15
CA ILE A 52 81.23 -20.68 46.25
C ILE A 52 82.32 -19.88 45.56
N SER A 53 81.95 -18.77 44.91
CA SER A 53 82.87 -17.93 44.16
C SER A 53 82.31 -16.53 43.93
N LYS A 54 83.21 -15.62 43.56
CA LYS A 54 82.91 -14.25 43.16
C LYS A 54 83.46 -14.02 41.77
N VAL A 55 82.59 -13.65 40.83
CA VAL A 55 82.93 -13.52 39.42
C VAL A 55 82.71 -12.07 38.98
N PRO A 56 83.78 -11.32 38.65
CA PRO A 56 83.62 -9.99 38.08
C PRO A 56 83.04 -10.08 36.67
N ALA A 57 82.10 -9.20 36.36
CA ALA A 57 81.47 -9.08 35.05
C ALA A 57 81.39 -7.61 34.65
N GLU A 58 81.58 -7.36 33.36
CA GLU A 58 81.47 -6.03 32.76
C GLU A 58 80.71 -6.14 31.45
N GLN A 59 79.86 -5.16 31.20
CA GLN A 59 79.14 -5.01 29.94
C GLN A 59 79.33 -3.59 29.45
N THR A 60 79.91 -3.46 28.26
CA THR A 60 80.15 -2.21 27.56
C THR A 60 79.27 -2.11 26.32
N ASP A 61 79.12 -0.91 25.78
CA ASP A 61 78.34 -0.65 24.55
C ASP A 61 76.88 -1.13 24.63
N ILE A 62 76.32 -1.18 25.84
CA ILE A 62 74.92 -1.52 26.06
C ILE A 62 74.04 -0.27 25.89
N SER A 63 72.77 -0.49 25.54
CA SER A 63 71.74 0.55 25.70
C SER A 63 70.82 0.07 26.81
N PHE A 64 70.95 0.67 27.99
CA PHE A 64 70.09 0.41 29.14
C PHE A 64 69.30 1.69 29.47
N PRO A 65 68.15 1.92 28.80
CA PRO A 65 67.41 3.17 28.90
C PRO A 65 66.94 3.49 30.31
N ALA A 66 66.77 4.78 30.59
CA ALA A 66 66.21 5.26 31.84
C ALA A 66 64.85 4.60 32.14
N ARG A 67 64.64 4.14 33.37
CA ARG A 67 63.38 3.51 33.85
C ARG A 67 63.00 2.18 33.18
N GLU A 68 63.83 1.63 32.32
CA GLU A 68 63.57 0.35 31.67
C GLU A 68 64.32 -0.80 32.35
N THR A 69 63.96 -2.03 31.99
CA THR A 69 64.65 -3.24 32.43
C THR A 69 65.62 -3.72 31.38
N PHE A 70 66.74 -4.27 31.82
CA PHE A 70 67.74 -4.92 30.98
C PHE A 70 68.03 -6.30 31.54
N THR A 71 68.01 -7.31 30.69
CA THR A 71 68.21 -8.70 31.11
C THR A 71 69.49 -9.24 30.51
N THR A 72 70.25 -9.96 31.33
CA THR A 72 71.49 -10.60 30.91
C THR A 72 71.63 -11.99 31.49
N VAL A 73 72.45 -12.81 30.83
CA VAL A 73 72.72 -14.18 31.26
C VAL A 73 74.07 -14.19 31.98
N ILE A 74 74.06 -14.64 33.22
CA ILE A 74 75.25 -14.74 34.06
C ILE A 74 75.60 -16.22 34.32
N PRO A 75 76.89 -16.58 34.38
CA PRO A 75 77.30 -17.95 34.71
C PRO A 75 77.03 -18.26 36.19
N THR A 76 76.53 -19.46 36.47
CA THR A 76 76.14 -19.88 37.83
C THR A 76 76.58 -21.31 38.14
N GLU A 77 77.81 -21.67 37.79
CA GLU A 77 78.34 -23.02 37.97
C GLU A 77 78.14 -23.51 39.43
N ASN A 78 77.34 -24.57 39.60
CA ASN A 78 76.98 -25.18 40.89
C ASN A 78 76.31 -24.27 41.94
N ALA A 79 75.80 -23.10 41.58
CA ALA A 79 75.17 -22.16 42.53
C ALA A 79 73.68 -22.46 42.77
N GLN A 80 73.23 -22.31 44.02
CA GLN A 80 71.81 -22.42 44.43
C GLN A 80 71.14 -21.05 44.58
N SER A 81 71.91 -20.00 44.83
CA SER A 81 71.43 -18.63 44.76
C SER A 81 72.54 -17.69 44.27
N VAL A 82 72.13 -16.53 43.77
CA VAL A 82 73.02 -15.51 43.23
C VAL A 82 72.68 -14.16 43.85
N ASP A 83 73.71 -13.40 44.18
CA ASP A 83 73.61 -11.97 44.48
C ASP A 83 74.54 -11.18 43.54
N ILE A 84 74.26 -9.90 43.37
CA ILE A 84 75.03 -9.02 42.49
C ILE A 84 75.38 -7.73 43.22
N ILE A 85 76.68 -7.47 43.33
CA ILE A 85 77.19 -6.20 43.84
C ILE A 85 77.61 -5.34 42.65
N PHE A 86 76.92 -4.22 42.44
CA PHE A 86 77.28 -3.28 41.39
C PHE A 86 78.48 -2.43 41.82
N ILE A 87 79.46 -2.29 40.92
CA ILE A 87 80.74 -1.62 41.18
C ILE A 87 80.79 -0.25 40.50
N GLN A 88 80.40 -0.18 39.23
CA GLN A 88 80.54 1.05 38.45
C GLN A 88 79.53 1.10 37.30
N PHE A 89 79.11 2.31 36.95
CA PHE A 89 78.20 2.61 35.85
C PHE A 89 78.78 3.74 34.99
N THR A 90 78.62 3.65 33.69
CA THR A 90 78.86 4.76 32.76
C THR A 90 77.54 5.18 32.15
N PHE A 91 77.20 6.47 32.24
CA PHE A 91 76.01 7.04 31.63
C PHE A 91 76.28 7.52 30.21
N GLU A 92 75.23 7.74 29.44
CA GLU A 92 75.29 8.23 28.06
C GLU A 92 75.97 9.60 27.93
N ASP A 93 75.92 10.45 28.97
CA ASP A 93 76.64 11.74 29.02
C ASP A 93 78.15 11.60 29.30
N GLY A 94 78.65 10.36 29.46
CA GLY A 94 80.03 10.04 29.78
C GLY A 94 80.35 10.06 31.28
N THR A 95 79.39 10.40 32.14
CA THR A 95 79.57 10.40 33.60
C THR A 95 79.77 8.98 34.10
N VAL A 96 80.83 8.78 34.89
CA VAL A 96 81.10 7.52 35.58
C VAL A 96 80.63 7.63 37.04
N PHE A 97 79.85 6.66 37.50
CA PHE A 97 79.28 6.62 38.85
C PHE A 97 79.66 5.33 39.56
N THR A 98 80.07 5.46 40.82
CA THR A 98 80.42 4.34 41.70
C THR A 98 79.50 4.37 42.92
N PRO A 99 78.69 3.30 43.17
CA PRO A 99 77.89 3.20 44.37
C PRO A 99 78.75 3.23 45.63
N LEU A 100 78.18 3.72 46.74
CA LEU A 100 78.88 3.77 48.03
C LEU A 100 79.13 2.37 48.61
N GLY A 101 78.34 1.36 48.21
CA GLY A 101 78.48 -0.02 48.70
C GLY A 101 77.91 -0.23 50.11
N GLU A 102 77.22 0.76 50.67
CA GLU A 102 76.58 0.67 51.99
C GLU A 102 75.25 -0.08 51.89
N MET A 103 75.26 -1.33 52.34
CA MET A 103 74.10 -2.21 52.29
C MET A 103 73.17 -1.98 53.48
N VAL A 104 71.93 -1.57 53.21
CA VAL A 104 70.87 -1.41 54.22
C VAL A 104 69.98 -2.65 54.21
N GLU A 105 69.81 -3.29 55.37
CA GLU A 105 68.88 -4.41 55.52
C GLU A 105 67.47 -3.91 55.77
N ILE A 106 66.53 -4.38 54.94
CA ILE A 106 65.17 -3.86 54.86
C ILE A 106 64.18 -5.02 54.88
N SER A 107 63.19 -4.89 55.76
CA SER A 107 62.01 -5.75 55.89
C SER A 107 60.74 -4.91 55.87
N PHE A 108 59.68 -5.50 55.31
CA PHE A 108 58.35 -4.92 55.28
C PHE A 108 57.30 -6.03 55.29
N ASP A 109 56.14 -5.71 55.85
CA ASP A 109 55.00 -6.62 55.85
C ASP A 109 54.32 -6.62 54.49
N GLU A 110 53.99 -7.80 53.99
CA GLU A 110 53.19 -7.92 52.78
C GLU A 110 51.74 -7.47 53.04
N LEU A 111 51.17 -6.76 52.07
CA LEU A 111 49.76 -6.36 52.14
C LEU A 111 48.82 -7.57 52.13
N SER A 112 47.78 -7.51 52.96
CA SER A 112 46.65 -8.45 52.89
C SER A 112 45.93 -8.37 51.54
N GLN A 113 45.16 -9.39 51.19
CA GLN A 113 44.35 -9.36 49.96
C GLN A 113 43.34 -8.20 49.98
N THR A 114 42.78 -7.89 51.17
CA THR A 114 41.85 -6.78 51.37
C THR A 114 42.52 -5.43 51.09
N ASP A 115 43.72 -5.22 51.61
CA ASP A 115 44.45 -3.96 51.40
C ASP A 115 44.87 -3.79 49.96
N LYS A 116 45.32 -4.88 49.29
CA LYS A 116 45.59 -4.86 47.84
C LYS A 116 44.36 -4.41 47.04
N ALA A 117 43.16 -4.86 47.42
CA ALA A 117 41.92 -4.44 46.78
C ALA A 117 41.60 -2.96 47.07
N HIS A 118 41.82 -2.48 48.29
CA HIS A 118 41.64 -1.07 48.65
C HIS A 118 42.63 -0.15 47.92
N PHE A 119 43.90 -0.53 47.83
CA PHE A 119 44.89 0.18 47.02
C PHE A 119 44.46 0.28 45.56
N LYS A 120 43.93 -0.81 44.98
CA LYS A 120 43.39 -0.79 43.62
C LYS A 120 42.20 0.18 43.47
N ARG A 121 41.29 0.22 44.46
CA ARG A 121 40.17 1.20 44.50
C ARG A 121 40.65 2.65 44.64
N ALA A 122 41.74 2.88 45.36
CA ALA A 122 42.41 4.18 45.44
C ALA A 122 43.18 4.56 44.14
N GLY A 123 43.27 3.65 43.16
CA GLY A 123 43.96 3.89 41.89
C GLY A 123 45.43 3.48 41.87
N ILE A 124 45.89 2.68 42.85
CA ILE A 124 47.26 2.15 42.94
C ILE A 124 47.23 0.63 42.83
N SER A 125 47.52 0.11 41.64
CA SER A 125 47.48 -1.34 41.37
C SER A 125 48.78 -2.08 41.73
N ASP A 126 49.90 -1.38 41.87
CA ASP A 126 51.25 -1.92 42.08
C ASP A 126 51.71 -1.85 43.55
N ALA A 127 50.81 -1.57 44.49
CA ALA A 127 51.13 -1.53 45.92
C ALA A 127 51.50 -2.94 46.45
N LYS A 128 52.58 -3.01 47.22
CA LYS A 128 53.12 -4.22 47.84
C LYS A 128 53.23 -4.14 49.37
N CYS A 129 53.34 -2.93 49.92
CA CYS A 129 53.40 -2.65 51.35
C CYS A 129 52.78 -1.27 51.65
N TYR A 130 52.59 -0.94 52.93
CA TYR A 130 52.32 0.44 53.34
C TYR A 130 53.59 1.30 53.23
N ALA A 131 53.41 2.59 52.98
CA ALA A 131 54.51 3.53 53.05
C ALA A 131 54.92 3.76 54.50
N LYS A 132 56.22 3.77 54.77
CA LYS A 132 56.72 4.06 56.12
C LYS A 132 58.03 4.83 56.06
N GLU A 133 58.30 5.60 57.09
CA GLU A 133 59.54 6.33 57.26
C GLU A 133 60.32 5.74 58.44
N GLU A 134 61.61 5.50 58.23
CA GLU A 134 62.53 4.90 59.18
C GLU A 134 63.68 5.89 59.47
N GLU A 135 64.62 5.52 60.34
CA GLU A 135 65.68 6.42 60.78
C GLU A 135 66.57 6.91 59.62
N SER A 136 66.90 6.04 58.66
CA SER A 136 67.84 6.31 57.55
C SER A 136 67.22 6.25 56.15
N TYR A 137 65.97 5.79 55.99
CA TYR A 137 65.31 5.64 54.69
C TYR A 137 63.79 5.79 54.80
N TRP A 138 63.09 5.85 53.66
CA TRP A 138 61.64 5.68 53.62
C TRP A 138 61.23 4.66 52.57
N LEU A 139 60.20 3.87 52.88
CA LEU A 139 59.68 2.81 52.03
C LEU A 139 58.45 3.32 51.28
N CYS A 140 58.46 3.22 49.95
CA CYS A 140 57.29 3.52 49.13
C CYS A 140 56.32 2.34 49.09
N VAL A 141 55.03 2.61 48.85
CA VAL A 141 53.98 1.59 48.69
C VAL A 141 54.31 0.52 47.66
N CYS A 142 55.11 0.83 46.65
CA CYS A 142 55.51 -0.18 45.66
C CYS A 142 56.45 -1.25 46.25
N SER A 143 57.03 -1.03 47.44
CA SER A 143 58.14 -1.74 48.13
C SER A 143 59.57 -1.21 47.93
N ARG A 144 59.77 -0.06 47.27
CA ARG A 144 61.13 0.46 47.03
C ARG A 144 61.53 1.35 48.21
N PRO A 145 62.62 1.02 48.91
CA PRO A 145 63.23 1.95 49.85
C PRO A 145 63.99 3.05 49.12
N ASN A 146 63.96 4.25 49.67
CA ASN A 146 64.58 5.44 49.13
C ASN A 146 65.37 6.14 50.24
N HIS A 147 66.41 6.86 49.86
CA HIS A 147 67.15 7.68 50.81
C HIS A 147 66.20 8.64 51.54
N LYS A 148 66.45 8.91 52.83
CA LYS A 148 65.53 9.70 53.66
C LYS A 148 65.21 11.08 53.08
N SER A 149 66.18 11.70 52.42
CA SER A 149 66.07 13.01 51.76
C SER A 149 65.45 12.98 50.36
N SER A 150 65.06 11.82 49.82
CA SER A 150 64.43 11.73 48.51
C SER A 150 62.95 12.11 48.59
N GLU A 151 62.54 13.12 47.81
CA GLU A 151 61.14 13.58 47.74
C GLU A 151 60.21 12.65 46.94
N ASN A 152 60.77 11.81 46.07
CA ASN A 152 60.03 10.88 45.23
C ASN A 152 60.64 9.49 45.30
N CYS A 153 59.79 8.48 45.18
CA CYS A 153 60.25 7.10 45.08
C CYS A 153 61.03 6.93 43.77
N ILE A 154 62.28 6.48 43.85
CA ILE A 154 63.12 6.31 42.67
C ILE A 154 62.55 5.27 41.70
N ARG A 155 61.75 4.29 42.16
CA ARG A 155 61.12 3.31 41.27
C ARG A 155 59.84 3.79 40.57
N CYS A 156 58.81 4.16 41.34
CA CYS A 156 57.49 4.49 40.78
C CYS A 156 57.20 5.99 40.69
N ASN A 157 58.17 6.84 41.01
CA ASN A 157 58.12 8.32 40.99
C ASN A 157 57.02 8.97 41.87
N ARG A 158 56.32 8.20 42.71
CA ARG A 158 55.32 8.74 43.65
C ARG A 158 55.98 9.63 44.70
N SER A 159 55.31 10.72 45.05
CA SER A 159 55.77 11.66 46.08
C SER A 159 55.83 10.98 47.45
N LYS A 160 56.91 11.23 48.20
CA LYS A 160 57.09 10.80 49.60
C LYS A 160 55.93 11.32 50.45
N GLU A 161 55.63 12.61 50.35
CA GLU A 161 54.54 13.26 51.09
C GLU A 161 53.19 12.59 50.77
N ASP A 162 52.88 12.39 49.49
CA ASP A 162 51.62 11.78 49.07
C ASP A 162 51.47 10.36 49.63
N VAL A 163 52.51 9.53 49.49
CA VAL A 163 52.39 8.14 49.92
C VAL A 163 52.41 7.97 51.43
N LEU A 164 53.16 8.78 52.17
CA LEU A 164 53.14 8.74 53.63
C LEU A 164 51.83 9.31 54.19
N THR A 165 51.24 10.31 53.54
CA THR A 165 49.97 10.90 53.96
C THR A 165 48.79 9.97 53.69
N ASN A 166 48.73 9.39 52.49
CA ASN A 166 47.54 8.67 52.02
C ASN A 166 47.65 7.16 52.18
N TYR A 167 48.86 6.61 52.29
CA TYR A 167 49.08 5.16 52.20
C TYR A 167 50.05 4.61 53.24
N SER A 168 50.14 5.23 54.41
CA SER A 168 51.01 4.76 55.50
C SER A 168 50.36 3.73 56.42
N ASN A 169 49.03 3.63 56.42
CA ASN A 169 48.28 2.67 57.20
C ASN A 169 46.86 2.45 56.62
N GLU A 170 46.11 1.54 57.22
CA GLU A 170 44.75 1.19 56.81
C GLU A 170 43.80 2.41 56.83
N HIS A 171 43.90 3.29 57.84
CA HIS A 171 43.01 4.43 57.99
C HIS A 171 43.23 5.50 56.90
N SER A 172 44.49 5.82 56.59
CA SER A 172 44.81 6.75 55.51
C SER A 172 44.36 6.20 54.15
N LEU A 173 44.56 4.89 53.93
CA LEU A 173 44.14 4.21 52.70
C LEU A 173 42.62 4.25 52.53
N ALA A 174 41.86 3.95 53.58
CA ALA A 174 40.40 4.02 53.54
C ALA A 174 39.92 5.45 53.19
N SER A 175 40.55 6.47 53.75
CA SER A 175 40.25 7.87 53.44
C SER A 175 40.55 8.21 51.97
N ALA A 176 41.66 7.72 51.43
CA ALA A 176 42.02 7.90 50.03
C ALA A 176 41.05 7.20 49.07
N VAL A 177 40.57 6.00 49.41
CA VAL A 177 39.54 5.27 48.66
C VAL A 177 38.25 6.09 48.58
N LEU A 178 37.75 6.59 49.71
CA LEU A 178 36.52 7.38 49.74
C LEU A 178 36.63 8.64 48.87
N LYS A 179 37.73 9.38 48.99
CA LYS A 179 37.98 10.58 48.19
C LYS A 179 38.01 10.28 46.68
N LYS A 180 38.56 9.13 46.29
CA LYS A 180 38.61 8.68 44.89
C LYS A 180 37.22 8.32 44.37
N GLU A 181 36.43 7.62 45.17
CA GLU A 181 35.08 7.21 44.81
C GLU A 181 34.12 8.40 44.69
N GLU A 182 34.21 9.38 45.59
CA GLU A 182 33.45 10.63 45.50
C GLU A 182 33.78 11.41 44.20
N LEU A 183 35.08 11.51 43.86
CA LEU A 183 35.51 12.18 42.64
C LEU A 183 35.02 11.47 41.37
N ASP A 184 35.06 10.14 41.35
CA ASP A 184 34.63 9.36 40.20
C ASP A 184 33.10 9.38 40.05
N ALA A 185 32.35 9.37 41.16
CA ALA A 185 30.90 9.57 41.17
C ALA A 185 30.51 10.94 40.62
N ALA A 186 31.18 12.02 41.07
CA ALA A 186 30.92 13.38 40.57
C ALA A 186 31.20 13.50 39.06
N LYS A 187 32.28 12.88 38.56
CA LYS A 187 32.58 12.84 37.11
C LYS A 187 31.53 12.06 36.33
N ALA A 188 31.10 10.91 36.85
CA ALA A 188 30.06 10.10 36.22
C ALA A 188 28.74 10.87 36.12
N GLU A 189 28.35 11.61 37.16
CA GLU A 189 27.18 12.47 37.17
C GLU A 189 27.28 13.58 36.12
N GLN A 190 28.42 14.26 36.02
CA GLN A 190 28.63 15.31 35.01
C GLN A 190 28.52 14.78 33.57
N ILE A 191 29.09 13.60 33.30
CA ILE A 191 28.98 12.92 31.99
C ILE A 191 27.52 12.55 31.70
N ALA A 192 26.80 12.02 32.69
CA ALA A 192 25.40 11.66 32.54
C ALA A 192 24.54 12.88 32.22
N MET A 193 24.73 14.00 32.93
CA MET A 193 24.01 15.26 32.67
C MET A 193 24.25 15.79 31.25
N GLU A 194 25.49 15.80 30.78
CA GLU A 194 25.82 16.27 29.43
C GLU A 194 25.25 15.34 28.34
N SER A 195 25.30 14.02 28.57
CA SER A 195 24.71 13.04 27.66
C SER A 195 23.19 13.21 27.54
N ALA A 196 22.51 13.49 28.67
CA ALA A 196 21.07 13.76 28.70
C ALA A 196 20.72 15.06 27.98
N ARG A 197 21.54 16.12 28.11
CA ARG A 197 21.38 17.39 27.38
C ARG A 197 21.46 17.17 25.87
N ILE A 198 22.48 16.46 25.38
CA ILE A 198 22.65 16.15 23.96
C ILE A 198 21.46 15.32 23.44
N ALA A 199 21.00 14.34 24.21
CA ALA A 199 19.85 13.53 23.83
C ALA A 199 18.55 14.36 23.74
N ALA A 200 18.34 15.28 24.69
CA ALA A 200 17.19 16.20 24.69
C ALA A 200 17.22 17.16 23.49
N GLU A 201 18.39 17.73 23.16
CA GLU A 201 18.57 18.60 21.99
C GLU A 201 18.30 17.84 20.68
N LYS A 202 18.82 16.63 20.53
CA LYS A 202 18.54 15.75 19.37
C LYS A 202 17.04 15.45 19.25
N LYS A 203 16.38 15.09 20.36
CA LYS A 203 14.93 14.82 20.38
C LYS A 203 14.10 16.03 19.98
N ALA A 204 14.45 17.22 20.47
CA ALA A 204 13.77 18.48 20.11
C ALA A 204 13.92 18.81 18.61
N LEU A 205 15.10 18.55 18.03
CA LEU A 205 15.39 18.79 16.62
C LEU A 205 14.61 17.83 15.71
N LEU A 206 14.48 16.56 16.11
CA LEU A 206 13.63 15.57 15.43
C LEU A 206 12.16 15.98 15.46
N ILE A 207 11.63 16.42 16.62
CA ILE A 207 10.23 16.89 16.72
C ILE A 207 10.00 18.11 15.81
N LYS A 208 10.93 19.07 15.75
CA LYS A 208 10.83 20.23 14.83
C LYS A 208 10.83 19.80 13.36
N ARG A 209 11.71 18.86 12.96
CA ARG A 209 11.75 18.31 11.59
C ARG A 209 10.44 17.58 11.25
N ALA A 210 9.92 16.75 12.15
CA ALA A 210 8.67 16.01 11.97
C ALA A 210 7.46 16.94 11.81
N LYS A 211 7.37 18.02 12.60
CA LYS A 211 6.31 19.05 12.44
C LYS A 211 6.40 19.73 11.07
N LYS A 212 7.61 20.12 10.63
CA LYS A 212 7.81 20.77 9.32
C LYS A 212 7.47 19.83 8.16
N SER A 213 7.89 18.56 8.20
CA SER A 213 7.53 17.58 7.17
C SER A 213 6.03 17.28 7.15
N GLY A 214 5.38 17.23 8.31
CA GLY A 214 3.93 17.07 8.41
C GLY A 214 3.15 18.24 7.77
N ILE A 215 3.61 19.48 7.97
CA ILE A 215 3.01 20.66 7.33
C ILE A 215 3.18 20.61 5.80
N ILE A 216 4.37 20.29 5.31
CA ILE A 216 4.64 20.18 3.86
C ILE A 216 3.76 19.09 3.24
N ALA A 217 3.69 17.91 3.85
CA ALA A 217 2.82 16.83 3.40
C ALA A 217 1.35 17.26 3.35
N GLY A 218 0.87 17.98 4.39
CA GLY A 218 -0.48 18.53 4.42
C GLY A 218 -0.77 19.51 3.28
N ILE A 219 0.15 20.44 3.01
CA ILE A 219 0.03 21.41 1.90
C ILE A 219 0.03 20.68 0.54
N SER A 220 0.89 19.67 0.36
CA SER A 220 0.93 18.88 -0.87
C SER A 220 -0.38 18.12 -1.11
N VAL A 221 -0.96 17.50 -0.08
CA VAL A 221 -2.26 16.83 -0.19
C VAL A 221 -3.37 17.83 -0.53
N ALA A 222 -3.39 19.00 0.13
CA ALA A 222 -4.36 20.05 -0.17
C ALA A 222 -4.22 20.58 -1.61
N ALA A 223 -2.99 20.80 -2.08
CA ALA A 223 -2.73 21.24 -3.46
C ALA A 223 -3.19 20.20 -4.49
N ILE A 224 -2.93 18.91 -4.24
CA ILE A 224 -3.41 17.82 -5.10
C ILE A 224 -4.94 17.79 -5.13
N ALA A 225 -5.60 17.93 -3.97
CA ALA A 225 -7.07 17.99 -3.90
C ALA A 225 -7.64 19.18 -4.70
N VAL A 226 -7.01 20.36 -4.62
CA VAL A 226 -7.39 21.54 -5.42
C VAL A 226 -7.19 21.28 -6.91
N LEU A 227 -6.09 20.65 -7.32
CA LEU A 227 -5.86 20.30 -8.72
C LEU A 227 -6.89 19.30 -9.26
N ILE A 228 -7.28 18.31 -8.46
CA ILE A 228 -8.34 17.35 -8.82
C ILE A 228 -9.69 18.07 -8.98
N LEU A 229 -10.00 19.02 -8.09
CA LEU A 229 -11.21 19.84 -8.18
C LEU A 229 -11.21 20.71 -9.44
N ILE A 230 -10.10 21.39 -9.74
CA ILE A 230 -9.95 22.21 -10.95
C ILE A 230 -10.09 21.34 -12.20
N PHE A 231 -9.40 20.20 -12.26
CA PHE A 231 -9.51 19.26 -13.39
C PHE A 231 -10.96 18.79 -13.58
N SER A 232 -11.63 18.41 -12.49
CA SER A 232 -13.03 17.97 -12.52
C SER A 232 -13.98 19.08 -12.99
N LEU A 233 -13.73 20.33 -12.61
CA LEU A 233 -14.51 21.48 -13.05
C LEU A 233 -14.30 21.75 -14.55
N VAL A 234 -13.04 21.70 -15.02
CA VAL A 234 -12.69 21.89 -16.42
C VAL A 234 -13.31 20.81 -17.30
N THR A 235 -13.19 19.52 -16.94
CA THR A 235 -13.81 18.43 -17.71
C THR A 235 -15.32 18.54 -17.71
N MET A 236 -15.94 18.91 -16.59
CA MET A 236 -17.39 19.16 -16.54
C MET A 236 -17.81 20.30 -17.49
N LEU A 237 -17.08 21.42 -17.52
CA LEU A 237 -17.38 22.55 -18.42
C LEU A 237 -17.18 22.18 -19.90
N ILE A 238 -16.14 21.42 -20.23
CA ILE A 238 -15.96 20.88 -21.60
C ILE A 238 -17.10 19.91 -21.95
N GLY A 239 -17.55 19.11 -20.99
CA GLY A 239 -18.73 18.26 -21.14
C GLY A 239 -19.99 19.07 -21.45
N ASP A 240 -20.21 20.19 -20.73
CA ASP A 240 -21.32 21.10 -20.98
C ASP A 240 -21.23 21.72 -22.40
N LEU A 241 -20.04 22.06 -22.89
CA LEU A 241 -19.82 22.53 -24.26
C LEU A 241 -20.19 21.46 -25.29
N TYR A 242 -19.70 20.23 -25.14
CA TYR A 242 -20.06 19.12 -26.04
C TYR A 242 -21.56 18.81 -26.02
N ALA A 243 -22.20 18.88 -24.85
CA ALA A 243 -23.64 18.68 -24.73
C ALA A 243 -24.42 19.80 -25.44
N SER A 244 -23.96 21.05 -25.36
CA SER A 244 -24.53 22.18 -26.10
C SER A 244 -24.43 21.99 -27.63
N ASP A 245 -23.34 21.36 -28.09
CA ASP A 245 -23.14 21.00 -29.50
C ASP A 245 -23.84 19.68 -29.89
N ARG A 246 -24.72 19.15 -29.02
CA ARG A 246 -25.42 17.85 -29.18
C ARG A 246 -24.49 16.64 -29.36
N ASN A 247 -23.22 16.74 -28.96
CA ASN A 247 -22.27 15.63 -28.97
C ASN A 247 -22.28 14.90 -27.62
N TYR A 248 -23.37 14.18 -27.36
CA TYR A 248 -23.62 13.56 -26.05
C TYR A 248 -22.62 12.46 -25.70
N LYS A 249 -22.05 11.75 -26.68
CA LYS A 249 -21.00 10.74 -26.47
C LYS A 249 -19.71 11.36 -25.92
N LYS A 250 -19.22 12.46 -26.53
CA LYS A 250 -18.06 13.18 -26.01
C LYS A 250 -18.36 13.87 -24.68
N ALA A 251 -19.56 14.43 -24.51
CA ALA A 251 -20.00 14.99 -23.24
C ALA A 251 -19.94 13.95 -22.10
N ALA A 252 -20.52 12.76 -22.31
CA ALA A 252 -20.47 11.65 -21.36
C ALA A 252 -19.04 11.22 -21.04
N THR A 253 -18.15 11.21 -22.03
CA THR A 253 -16.73 10.90 -21.83
C THR A 253 -16.08 11.93 -20.90
N MET A 254 -16.33 13.23 -21.11
CA MET A 254 -15.81 14.29 -20.24
C MET A 254 -16.43 14.25 -18.82
N TYR A 255 -17.73 14.01 -18.69
CA TYR A 255 -18.39 13.85 -17.39
C TYR A 255 -17.84 12.66 -16.60
N SER A 256 -17.51 11.54 -17.27
CA SER A 256 -16.92 10.37 -16.61
C SER A 256 -15.53 10.61 -16.02
N LEU A 257 -14.83 11.67 -16.45
CA LEU A 257 -13.54 12.10 -15.90
C LEU A 257 -13.68 13.09 -14.73
N SER A 258 -14.89 13.55 -14.44
CA SER A 258 -15.19 14.53 -13.39
C SER A 258 -15.78 13.85 -12.15
N ILE A 259 -15.46 14.37 -10.97
CA ILE A 259 -16.20 13.99 -9.75
C ILE A 259 -17.66 14.52 -9.76
N PHE A 260 -17.97 15.46 -10.66
CA PHE A 260 -19.31 16.02 -10.88
C PHE A 260 -19.97 15.38 -12.10
N ASP A 261 -20.05 14.05 -12.11
CA ASP A 261 -20.58 13.28 -13.24
C ASP A 261 -22.05 13.65 -13.54
N LYS A 262 -22.26 14.32 -14.68
CA LYS A 262 -23.58 14.75 -15.19
C LYS A 262 -24.15 13.82 -16.26
N THR A 263 -23.61 12.61 -16.44
CA THR A 263 -24.07 11.68 -17.50
C THR A 263 -25.59 11.43 -17.43
N ASP A 264 -26.17 11.37 -16.22
CA ASP A 264 -27.62 11.22 -16.01
C ASP A 264 -28.45 12.35 -16.64
N LYS A 265 -27.91 13.57 -16.75
CA LYS A 265 -28.62 14.72 -17.34
C LYS A 265 -28.75 14.63 -18.86
N ILE A 266 -27.91 13.81 -19.49
CA ILE A 266 -27.89 13.59 -20.94
C ILE A 266 -28.25 12.15 -21.30
N ALA A 267 -28.63 11.31 -20.33
CA ALA A 267 -28.87 9.88 -20.54
C ALA A 267 -29.91 9.63 -21.65
N ASP A 268 -31.04 10.33 -21.60
CA ASP A 268 -32.12 10.23 -22.59
C ASP A 268 -31.72 10.65 -24.02
N ARG A 269 -30.54 11.28 -24.18
CA ARG A 269 -29.99 11.73 -25.46
C ARG A 269 -28.73 10.96 -25.87
N LEU A 270 -28.14 10.26 -24.91
CA LEU A 270 -26.95 9.44 -25.07
C LEU A 270 -27.31 8.00 -25.43
N TYR A 271 -28.35 7.47 -24.81
CA TYR A 271 -28.82 6.10 -25.02
C TYR A 271 -30.00 6.11 -26.00
N GLY A 272 -29.99 5.21 -26.96
CA GLY A 272 -31.04 5.16 -27.99
C GLY A 272 -32.42 4.80 -27.44
N ASN A 273 -32.47 3.95 -26.42
CA ASN A 273 -33.69 3.59 -25.73
C ASN A 273 -33.37 2.99 -24.35
N THR A 274 -34.38 2.81 -23.51
CA THR A 274 -34.24 2.11 -22.23
C THR A 274 -34.33 0.60 -22.42
N PRO A 275 -33.62 -0.21 -21.61
CA PRO A 275 -33.76 -1.67 -21.66
C PRO A 275 -35.19 -2.14 -21.38
N SER A 276 -35.93 -1.42 -20.55
CA SER A 276 -37.33 -1.71 -20.23
C SER A 276 -38.27 -1.55 -21.44
N ASN A 277 -37.99 -0.61 -22.34
CA ASN A 277 -38.69 -0.48 -23.62
C ASN A 277 -38.24 -1.59 -24.58
N LEU A 278 -36.94 -1.81 -24.72
CA LEU A 278 -36.39 -2.77 -25.69
C LEU A 278 -36.82 -4.22 -25.40
N MET A 279 -36.93 -4.61 -24.13
CA MET A 279 -37.52 -5.92 -23.75
C MET A 279 -39.02 -6.04 -24.09
N GLN A 280 -39.68 -4.92 -24.33
CA GLN A 280 -41.07 -4.81 -24.74
C GLN A 280 -41.16 -4.29 -26.18
N MET A 281 -40.35 -4.89 -27.06
CA MET A 281 -40.28 -4.64 -28.51
C MET A 281 -39.73 -3.26 -28.93
N GLY A 282 -39.47 -2.35 -27.98
CA GLY A 282 -38.91 -1.02 -28.26
C GLY A 282 -39.79 -0.19 -29.18
N ILE A 283 -41.09 -0.16 -28.89
CA ILE A 283 -42.13 0.43 -29.78
C ILE A 283 -42.14 1.96 -29.78
N ILE A 284 -41.38 2.61 -28.89
CA ILE A 284 -41.22 4.06 -28.84
C ILE A 284 -39.78 4.42 -28.51
N ALA A 285 -39.26 5.44 -29.21
CA ALA A 285 -38.00 6.11 -28.92
C ALA A 285 -38.15 7.61 -29.18
N GLN A 286 -37.21 8.44 -28.74
CA GLN A 286 -37.27 9.87 -29.01
C GLN A 286 -35.86 10.48 -29.09
N ASP A 287 -35.76 11.60 -29.78
CA ASP A 287 -34.59 12.50 -29.70
C ASP A 287 -35.03 13.89 -29.19
N ASP A 288 -34.21 14.93 -29.37
CA ASP A 288 -34.55 16.28 -28.92
C ASP A 288 -35.78 16.88 -29.65
N GLU A 289 -36.06 16.45 -30.88
CA GLU A 289 -37.03 17.08 -31.79
C GLU A 289 -38.22 16.18 -32.14
N ASN A 290 -38.05 14.86 -32.08
CA ASN A 290 -39.02 13.90 -32.59
C ASN A 290 -39.29 12.76 -31.60
N VAL A 291 -40.49 12.20 -31.69
CA VAL A 291 -40.87 10.91 -31.10
C VAL A 291 -41.09 9.92 -32.24
N TYR A 292 -40.50 8.75 -32.13
CA TYR A 292 -40.62 7.65 -33.08
C TYR A 292 -41.44 6.56 -32.43
N TYR A 293 -42.41 6.01 -33.14
CA TYR A 293 -43.24 4.93 -32.62
C TYR A 293 -43.68 3.97 -33.72
N LEU A 294 -43.96 2.74 -33.32
CA LEU A 294 -44.44 1.67 -34.20
C LEU A 294 -45.96 1.63 -34.24
N ASP A 295 -46.52 1.46 -35.43
CA ASP A 295 -47.92 1.07 -35.56
C ASP A 295 -48.13 -0.45 -35.33
N ALA A 296 -49.38 -0.91 -35.38
CA ALA A 296 -49.76 -2.30 -35.09
C ALA A 296 -49.21 -3.30 -36.12
N TYR A 297 -48.75 -2.81 -37.26
CA TYR A 297 -48.11 -3.57 -38.33
C TYR A 297 -46.60 -3.32 -38.38
N TYR A 298 -46.01 -2.81 -37.30
CA TYR A 298 -44.60 -2.48 -37.17
C TYR A 298 -44.14 -1.29 -38.04
N GLY A 299 -45.06 -0.56 -38.67
CA GLY A 299 -44.74 0.60 -39.49
C GLY A 299 -44.21 1.75 -38.63
N ILE A 300 -43.08 2.34 -39.04
CA ILE A 300 -42.43 3.40 -38.27
C ILE A 300 -43.07 4.74 -38.61
N SER A 301 -43.50 5.46 -37.57
CA SER A 301 -44.01 6.82 -37.65
C SER A 301 -43.15 7.78 -36.82
N VAL A 302 -43.06 9.02 -37.30
CA VAL A 302 -42.33 10.12 -36.65
C VAL A 302 -43.32 11.22 -36.30
N GLN A 303 -43.30 11.70 -35.06
CA GLN A 303 -44.00 12.91 -34.64
C GLN A 303 -43.02 13.98 -34.19
N ASN A 304 -43.06 15.15 -34.82
CA ASN A 304 -42.28 16.30 -34.38
C ASN A 304 -42.89 16.87 -33.09
N LYS A 305 -42.07 17.03 -32.04
CA LYS A 305 -42.50 17.48 -30.70
C LYS A 305 -42.99 18.93 -30.68
N ALA A 306 -42.42 19.79 -31.53
CA ALA A 306 -42.73 21.21 -31.55
C ALA A 306 -44.00 21.52 -32.34
N THR A 307 -44.15 20.91 -33.52
CA THR A 307 -45.28 21.17 -34.41
C THR A 307 -46.44 20.19 -34.22
N GLY A 308 -46.17 19.02 -33.63
CA GLY A 308 -47.10 17.90 -33.59
C GLY A 308 -47.28 17.19 -34.93
N GLN A 309 -46.56 17.60 -35.98
CA GLN A 309 -46.65 17.02 -37.32
C GLN A 309 -46.25 15.55 -37.29
N LYS A 310 -47.05 14.71 -37.96
CA LYS A 310 -46.84 13.27 -38.06
C LYS A 310 -46.49 12.88 -39.48
N THR A 311 -45.51 11.99 -39.62
CA THR A 311 -45.07 11.41 -40.89
C THR A 311 -44.97 9.91 -40.71
N LYS A 312 -45.71 9.15 -41.53
CA LYS A 312 -45.52 7.70 -41.66
C LYS A 312 -44.39 7.45 -42.65
N THR A 313 -43.44 6.61 -42.27
CA THR A 313 -42.33 6.19 -43.15
C THR A 313 -42.74 4.97 -43.97
N GLU A 314 -41.94 4.61 -44.98
CA GLU A 314 -42.13 3.39 -45.77
C GLU A 314 -41.52 2.14 -45.10
N PHE A 315 -40.89 2.29 -43.94
CA PHE A 315 -40.15 1.22 -43.26
C PHE A 315 -40.93 0.64 -42.09
N SER A 316 -40.80 -0.67 -41.92
CA SER A 316 -41.30 -1.41 -40.77
C SER A 316 -40.12 -1.89 -39.91
N GLY A 317 -40.27 -1.85 -38.58
CA GLY A 317 -39.17 -2.26 -37.70
C GLY A 317 -39.54 -2.57 -36.26
N LEU A 318 -38.52 -2.97 -35.50
CA LEU A 318 -38.57 -3.28 -34.08
C LEU A 318 -37.36 -2.66 -33.35
N CYS A 319 -37.39 -2.64 -32.02
CA CYS A 319 -36.29 -2.17 -31.18
C CYS A 319 -35.81 -0.76 -31.55
N LEU A 320 -36.72 0.21 -31.62
CA LEU A 320 -36.40 1.58 -31.98
C LEU A 320 -35.35 2.15 -31.02
N ASN A 321 -34.30 2.77 -31.55
CA ASN A 321 -33.24 3.42 -30.80
C ASN A 321 -32.96 4.79 -31.43
N ALA A 322 -33.29 5.89 -30.76
CA ALA A 322 -33.06 7.25 -31.25
C ALA A 322 -31.82 7.85 -30.55
N SER A 323 -30.70 7.94 -31.26
CA SER A 323 -29.44 8.43 -30.70
C SER A 323 -28.55 9.03 -31.77
N GLY A 324 -27.69 9.98 -31.39
CA GLY A 324 -26.71 10.57 -32.31
C GLY A 324 -27.30 11.28 -33.52
N GLY A 325 -28.55 11.74 -33.42
CA GLY A 325 -29.27 12.41 -34.51
C GLY A 325 -29.79 11.45 -35.59
N SER A 326 -29.95 10.17 -35.29
CA SER A 326 -30.53 9.19 -36.20
C SER A 326 -31.44 8.21 -35.46
N LEU A 327 -32.37 7.61 -36.20
CA LEU A 327 -33.12 6.47 -35.74
C LEU A 327 -32.40 5.19 -36.17
N TYR A 328 -32.21 4.27 -35.24
CA TYR A 328 -31.75 2.92 -35.48
C TYR A 328 -32.88 1.94 -35.17
N PHE A 329 -33.03 0.89 -35.96
CA PHE A 329 -34.07 -0.12 -35.74
C PHE A 329 -33.69 -1.45 -36.37
N ILE A 330 -34.33 -2.53 -35.94
CA ILE A 330 -34.29 -3.83 -36.61
C ILE A 330 -35.32 -3.79 -37.73
N ASN A 331 -34.91 -3.96 -38.98
CA ASN A 331 -35.81 -4.01 -40.12
C ASN A 331 -36.44 -5.40 -40.25
N VAL A 332 -37.75 -5.49 -40.02
CA VAL A 332 -38.49 -6.76 -40.06
C VAL A 332 -38.74 -7.28 -41.47
N GLU A 333 -38.59 -6.43 -42.48
CA GLU A 333 -38.77 -6.78 -43.89
C GLU A 333 -37.47 -7.23 -44.57
N ASP A 334 -36.30 -6.86 -44.01
CA ASP A 334 -34.98 -7.26 -44.49
C ASP A 334 -34.21 -8.11 -43.46
N ASN A 335 -34.74 -9.29 -43.17
CA ASN A 335 -34.10 -10.35 -42.40
C ASN A 335 -33.53 -9.89 -41.03
N TYR A 336 -34.25 -9.02 -40.32
CA TYR A 336 -33.89 -8.54 -38.97
C TYR A 336 -32.51 -7.88 -38.88
N LYS A 337 -32.06 -7.22 -39.96
CA LYS A 337 -30.83 -6.41 -39.99
C LYS A 337 -31.00 -5.09 -39.23
N ILE A 338 -29.88 -4.52 -38.78
CA ILE A 338 -29.89 -3.18 -38.17
C ILE A 338 -29.85 -2.12 -39.28
N TYR A 339 -30.85 -1.24 -39.27
CA TYR A 339 -30.95 -0.08 -40.13
C TYR A 339 -30.69 1.21 -39.36
N LYS A 340 -30.20 2.21 -40.07
CA LYS A 340 -30.07 3.60 -39.62
C LYS A 340 -30.84 4.50 -40.59
N MET A 341 -31.61 5.44 -40.06
CA MET A 341 -32.46 6.37 -40.82
C MET A 341 -32.34 7.79 -40.27
N ALA A 342 -32.42 8.79 -41.15
CA ALA A 342 -32.50 10.17 -40.74
C ALA A 342 -33.87 10.48 -40.07
N PRO A 343 -33.95 11.47 -39.17
CA PRO A 343 -35.19 11.80 -38.45
C PRO A 343 -36.42 12.09 -39.34
N ASP A 344 -36.19 12.56 -40.57
CA ASP A 344 -37.25 12.87 -41.54
C ASP A 344 -37.72 11.65 -42.35
N GLY A 345 -37.18 10.45 -42.07
CA GLY A 345 -37.46 9.22 -42.81
C GLY A 345 -36.56 9.00 -44.03
N SER A 346 -35.67 9.94 -44.36
CA SER A 346 -34.75 9.80 -45.48
C SER A 346 -33.46 9.05 -45.10
N LYS A 347 -32.61 8.76 -46.10
CA LYS A 347 -31.26 8.16 -45.91
C LYS A 347 -31.29 6.91 -45.02
N CYS A 348 -32.24 6.03 -45.29
CA CYS A 348 -32.39 4.76 -44.60
C CYS A 348 -31.45 3.73 -45.24
N GLU A 349 -30.52 3.16 -44.47
CA GLU A 349 -29.55 2.16 -44.94
C GLU A 349 -29.26 1.11 -43.87
N ALA A 350 -28.91 -0.10 -44.30
CA ALA A 350 -28.40 -1.14 -43.41
C ALA A 350 -27.02 -0.73 -42.89
N VAL A 351 -26.82 -0.83 -41.57
CA VAL A 351 -25.53 -0.59 -40.91
C VAL A 351 -24.89 -1.88 -40.41
N TYR A 352 -25.64 -2.98 -40.40
CA TYR A 352 -25.14 -4.32 -40.13
C TYR A 352 -25.99 -5.34 -40.91
N ASP A 353 -25.33 -6.17 -41.73
CA ASP A 353 -25.98 -7.00 -42.76
C ASP A 353 -26.40 -8.40 -42.29
N SER A 354 -26.36 -8.69 -40.98
CA SER A 354 -26.78 -9.98 -40.42
C SER A 354 -27.92 -9.81 -39.40
N PRO A 355 -28.74 -10.86 -39.17
CA PRO A 355 -29.81 -10.83 -38.19
C PRO A 355 -29.30 -10.50 -36.79
N VAL A 356 -30.06 -9.69 -36.06
CA VAL A 356 -29.80 -9.40 -34.64
C VAL A 356 -31.05 -9.65 -33.80
N TYR A 357 -30.84 -10.11 -32.57
CA TYR A 357 -31.93 -10.42 -31.64
C TYR A 357 -32.31 -9.22 -30.77
N TYR A 358 -31.30 -8.43 -30.39
CA TYR A 358 -31.46 -7.30 -29.48
C TYR A 358 -30.29 -6.34 -29.67
N PHE A 359 -30.55 -5.03 -29.65
CA PHE A 359 -29.49 -4.04 -29.67
C PHE A 359 -29.86 -2.76 -28.91
N THR A 360 -28.83 -2.02 -28.50
CA THR A 360 -28.96 -0.66 -27.96
C THR A 360 -27.84 0.21 -28.49
N THR A 361 -28.06 1.53 -28.51
CA THR A 361 -27.04 2.49 -28.97
C THR A 361 -26.54 3.38 -27.84
N VAL A 362 -25.25 3.76 -27.92
CA VAL A 362 -24.61 4.74 -27.04
C VAL A 362 -23.92 5.79 -27.90
N GLY A 363 -24.58 6.93 -28.10
CA GLY A 363 -24.26 7.81 -29.21
C GLY A 363 -24.43 7.06 -30.53
N ASN A 364 -23.37 6.94 -31.32
CA ASN A 364 -23.37 6.25 -32.61
C ASN A 364 -22.81 4.82 -32.55
N ASP A 365 -22.39 4.36 -31.36
CA ASP A 365 -21.93 2.96 -31.21
C ASP A 365 -23.14 2.06 -30.99
N ILE A 366 -23.14 0.91 -31.67
CA ILE A 366 -24.23 -0.07 -31.64
C ILE A 366 -23.72 -1.29 -30.89
N TYR A 367 -24.36 -1.63 -29.78
CA TYR A 367 -24.11 -2.87 -29.06
C TYR A 367 -25.26 -3.82 -29.35
N PHE A 368 -24.96 -5.06 -29.73
CA PHE A 368 -25.98 -5.98 -30.20
C PHE A 368 -25.64 -7.43 -29.91
N ILE A 369 -26.70 -8.23 -29.80
CA ILE A 369 -26.66 -9.69 -29.69
C ILE A 369 -27.04 -10.25 -31.06
N SER A 370 -26.17 -11.07 -31.62
CA SER A 370 -26.38 -11.79 -32.87
C SER A 370 -25.91 -13.23 -32.70
N ASP A 371 -26.16 -14.05 -33.73
CA ASP A 371 -25.45 -15.32 -33.87
C ASP A 371 -23.94 -15.11 -33.88
N LYS A 372 -23.21 -16.15 -33.49
CA LYS A 372 -21.76 -16.15 -33.52
C LYS A 372 -21.26 -15.87 -34.94
N ILE A 373 -20.48 -14.81 -35.08
CA ILE A 373 -19.84 -14.45 -36.35
C ILE A 373 -18.65 -15.38 -36.52
N GLU A 374 -18.77 -16.36 -37.41
CA GLU A 374 -17.63 -17.19 -37.79
C GLU A 374 -16.64 -16.33 -38.58
N GLN A 375 -15.40 -16.21 -38.07
CA GLN A 375 -14.33 -15.69 -38.90
C GLN A 375 -14.07 -16.73 -39.98
N ASN A 376 -14.12 -16.34 -41.26
CA ASN A 376 -13.77 -17.20 -42.40
C ASN A 376 -12.38 -17.78 -42.19
N ASP A 377 -12.33 -18.98 -41.61
CA ASP A 377 -11.13 -19.80 -41.55
C ASP A 377 -11.17 -20.63 -42.84
N GLU A 378 -10.38 -20.24 -43.86
CA GLU A 378 -10.36 -20.84 -45.20
C GLU A 378 -10.04 -22.35 -45.22
N ASN A 379 -9.88 -22.99 -44.05
CA ASN A 379 -9.52 -24.40 -43.86
C ASN A 379 -10.56 -25.23 -43.08
N LYS A 380 -11.77 -24.72 -42.78
CA LYS A 380 -12.82 -25.57 -42.20
C LYS A 380 -13.64 -26.22 -43.32
N GLU A 381 -13.48 -27.54 -43.48
CA GLU A 381 -14.43 -28.37 -44.22
C GLU A 381 -15.84 -28.19 -43.62
N GLU A 382 -16.84 -28.04 -44.50
CA GLU A 382 -18.27 -28.04 -44.14
C GLU A 382 -18.62 -29.34 -43.42
N ASP A 383 -18.52 -29.36 -42.09
CA ASP A 383 -19.06 -30.43 -41.28
C ASP A 383 -20.57 -30.17 -41.12
N THR A 384 -21.35 -31.15 -41.57
CA THR A 384 -22.81 -31.15 -41.51
C THR A 384 -23.30 -30.95 -40.07
N LEU A 385 -23.85 -29.76 -39.81
CA LEU A 385 -24.50 -29.33 -38.57
C LEU A 385 -25.48 -30.38 -38.04
N SER A 386 -25.16 -30.96 -36.87
CA SER A 386 -26.17 -31.62 -36.04
C SER A 386 -26.88 -30.56 -35.19
N GLU A 387 -28.22 -30.61 -35.11
CA GLU A 387 -29.15 -29.69 -34.43
C GLU A 387 -28.96 -29.53 -32.89
N LYS A 388 -27.76 -29.73 -32.35
CA LYS A 388 -27.47 -29.72 -30.90
C LYS A 388 -26.31 -28.82 -30.48
N GLU A 389 -25.79 -27.99 -31.36
CA GLU A 389 -24.86 -26.94 -30.94
C GLU A 389 -25.64 -25.80 -30.30
N LYS A 390 -25.29 -25.48 -29.06
CA LYS A 390 -25.83 -24.33 -28.32
C LYS A 390 -25.77 -23.11 -29.24
N THR A 391 -26.90 -22.46 -29.47
CA THR A 391 -26.96 -21.14 -30.11
C THR A 391 -26.21 -20.15 -29.22
N GLU A 392 -24.91 -20.02 -29.46
CA GLU A 392 -24.10 -19.00 -28.83
C GLU A 392 -24.56 -17.65 -29.39
N THR A 393 -25.14 -16.82 -28.53
CA THR A 393 -25.61 -15.47 -28.83
C THR A 393 -24.70 -14.42 -28.19
N PRO A 394 -23.45 -14.25 -28.70
CA PRO A 394 -22.49 -13.33 -28.14
C PRO A 394 -22.91 -11.86 -28.31
N LEU A 395 -22.36 -11.02 -27.43
CA LEU A 395 -22.45 -9.58 -27.48
C LEU A 395 -21.31 -9.00 -28.32
N TYR A 396 -21.67 -8.13 -29.26
CA TYR A 396 -20.75 -7.35 -30.08
C TYR A 396 -20.93 -5.85 -29.89
N VAL A 397 -19.94 -5.10 -30.36
CA VAL A 397 -20.05 -3.66 -30.57
C VAL A 397 -19.59 -3.28 -31.97
N LEU A 398 -20.41 -2.55 -32.72
CA LEU A 398 -20.03 -1.87 -33.95
C LEU A 398 -19.80 -0.38 -33.63
N LYS A 399 -18.56 0.08 -33.76
CA LYS A 399 -18.23 1.49 -33.53
C LYS A 399 -18.58 2.32 -34.76
N GLU A 400 -18.90 3.59 -34.52
CA GLU A 400 -19.18 4.52 -35.61
C GLU A 400 -18.02 4.58 -36.64
N GLY A 401 -18.36 4.31 -37.90
CA GLY A 401 -17.40 4.33 -39.02
C GLY A 401 -16.61 3.04 -39.21
N GLU A 402 -16.73 2.08 -38.29
CA GLU A 402 -16.22 0.72 -38.49
C GLU A 402 -17.24 -0.10 -39.30
N LYS A 403 -16.74 -1.06 -40.08
CA LYS A 403 -17.59 -2.00 -40.84
C LYS A 403 -17.77 -3.33 -40.13
N GLU A 404 -16.75 -3.73 -39.40
CA GLU A 404 -16.71 -5.02 -38.72
C GLU A 404 -16.98 -4.83 -37.23
N PRO A 405 -17.87 -5.63 -36.63
CA PRO A 405 -18.12 -5.57 -35.21
C PRO A 405 -16.98 -6.18 -34.39
N THR A 406 -16.75 -5.64 -33.20
CA THR A 406 -15.81 -6.17 -32.22
C THR A 406 -16.53 -7.06 -31.22
N PHE A 407 -16.01 -8.27 -30.99
CA PHE A 407 -16.50 -9.18 -29.95
C PHE A 407 -16.32 -8.57 -28.55
N VAL A 408 -17.36 -8.67 -27.72
CA VAL A 408 -17.35 -8.20 -26.32
C VAL A 408 -17.42 -9.37 -25.35
N SER A 409 -18.40 -10.26 -25.50
CA SER A 409 -18.60 -11.37 -24.55
C SER A 409 -19.42 -12.51 -25.18
N ASP A 410 -19.15 -13.74 -24.75
CA ASP A 410 -19.84 -14.99 -25.10
C ASP A 410 -20.93 -15.37 -24.09
N VAL A 411 -21.19 -14.54 -23.07
CA VAL A 411 -22.21 -14.81 -22.07
C VAL A 411 -23.59 -14.80 -22.71
N THR A 412 -24.35 -15.87 -22.51
CA THR A 412 -25.75 -15.97 -22.92
C THR A 412 -26.60 -15.02 -22.07
N MET A 413 -26.84 -13.82 -22.59
CA MET A 413 -27.61 -12.78 -21.91
C MET A 413 -28.97 -12.58 -22.58
N SER A 414 -30.02 -12.44 -21.77
CA SER A 414 -31.39 -12.20 -22.29
C SER A 414 -31.64 -10.72 -22.61
N THR A 415 -30.98 -9.82 -21.88
CA THR A 415 -31.07 -8.38 -22.07
C THR A 415 -29.82 -7.71 -21.49
N PHE A 416 -29.50 -6.53 -22.01
CA PHE A 416 -28.46 -5.67 -21.45
C PHE A 416 -28.75 -4.19 -21.70
N THR A 417 -28.04 -3.36 -20.94
CA THR A 417 -27.94 -1.92 -21.18
C THR A 417 -26.52 -1.46 -20.87
N ILE A 418 -26.17 -0.27 -21.35
CA ILE A 418 -24.92 0.38 -21.01
C ILE A 418 -25.22 1.58 -20.13
N TYR A 419 -24.55 1.65 -18.99
CA TYR A 419 -24.70 2.77 -18.08
C TYR A 419 -23.35 3.11 -17.44
N LYS A 420 -22.91 4.36 -17.56
CA LYS A 420 -21.64 4.87 -17.02
C LYS A 420 -20.43 3.96 -17.30
N ASN A 421 -20.16 3.70 -18.59
CA ASN A 421 -19.06 2.87 -19.09
C ASN A 421 -19.05 1.41 -18.59
N LYS A 422 -20.21 0.87 -18.25
CA LYS A 422 -20.38 -0.55 -17.91
C LYS A 422 -21.56 -1.13 -18.65
N ILE A 423 -21.46 -2.41 -18.97
CA ILE A 423 -22.57 -3.22 -19.44
C ILE A 423 -23.23 -3.82 -18.20
N TYR A 424 -24.53 -3.59 -18.03
CA TYR A 424 -25.38 -4.29 -17.07
C TYR A 424 -26.25 -5.26 -17.85
N TYR A 425 -26.30 -6.52 -17.44
CA TYR A 425 -26.91 -7.57 -18.24
C TYR A 425 -27.49 -8.67 -17.36
N VAL A 426 -28.52 -9.33 -17.85
CA VAL A 426 -29.12 -10.50 -17.21
C VAL A 426 -28.49 -11.75 -17.81
N ASP A 427 -27.77 -12.50 -16.98
CA ASP A 427 -27.13 -13.76 -17.38
C ASP A 427 -28.15 -14.89 -17.29
N TYR A 428 -28.66 -15.32 -18.44
CA TYR A 428 -29.67 -16.38 -18.53
C TYR A 428 -29.13 -17.72 -18.02
N SER A 429 -27.84 -17.98 -18.23
CA SER A 429 -27.18 -19.23 -17.82
C SER A 429 -27.02 -19.36 -16.30
N ASP A 430 -27.01 -18.22 -15.59
CA ASP A 430 -26.85 -18.14 -14.14
C ASP A 430 -28.13 -17.65 -13.45
N ASN A 431 -29.20 -18.42 -13.65
CA ASN A 431 -30.50 -18.21 -12.99
C ASN A 431 -31.06 -16.80 -13.22
N SER A 432 -30.85 -16.25 -14.42
CA SER A 432 -31.24 -14.87 -14.79
C SER A 432 -30.76 -13.82 -13.78
N SER A 433 -29.56 -14.01 -13.21
CA SER A 433 -28.97 -13.04 -12.27
C SER A 433 -28.54 -11.77 -13.01
N LEU A 434 -28.67 -10.60 -12.38
CA LEU A 434 -28.15 -9.35 -12.96
C LEU A 434 -26.66 -9.17 -12.65
N TYR A 435 -25.88 -8.93 -13.68
CA TYR A 435 -24.44 -8.73 -13.63
C TYR A 435 -24.03 -7.36 -14.17
N SER A 436 -22.77 -7.00 -13.93
CA SER A 436 -22.11 -5.89 -14.63
C SER A 436 -20.71 -6.29 -15.10
N MET A 437 -20.25 -5.76 -16.22
CA MET A 437 -18.88 -5.93 -16.75
C MET A 437 -18.36 -4.63 -17.39
N SER A 438 -17.06 -4.55 -17.70
CA SER A 438 -16.51 -3.45 -18.50
C SER A 438 -17.01 -3.51 -19.94
N LEU A 439 -16.93 -2.39 -20.69
CA LEU A 439 -17.26 -2.35 -22.13
C LEU A 439 -16.41 -3.29 -23.00
N SER A 440 -15.32 -3.85 -22.45
CA SER A 440 -14.43 -4.80 -23.11
C SER A 440 -14.72 -6.26 -22.71
N GLY A 441 -15.85 -6.53 -22.06
CA GLY A 441 -16.21 -7.88 -21.62
C GLY A 441 -15.55 -8.37 -20.33
N LYS A 442 -14.74 -7.55 -19.64
CA LYS A 442 -13.90 -8.01 -18.52
C LYS A 442 -14.49 -7.64 -17.17
N GLY A 443 -14.11 -8.42 -16.15
CA GLY A 443 -14.42 -8.10 -14.76
C GLY A 443 -15.90 -8.24 -14.40
N ALA A 444 -16.55 -9.28 -14.93
CA ALA A 444 -17.94 -9.61 -14.62
C ALA A 444 -18.16 -9.70 -13.10
N LYS A 445 -19.23 -9.06 -12.62
CA LYS A 445 -19.61 -9.01 -11.21
C LYS A 445 -21.11 -9.16 -11.07
N LYS A 446 -21.54 -10.18 -10.31
CA LYS A 446 -22.94 -10.39 -9.94
C LYS A 446 -23.41 -9.24 -9.03
N ILE A 447 -24.49 -8.56 -9.43
CA ILE A 447 -25.06 -7.40 -8.75
C ILE A 447 -26.31 -7.80 -7.97
N ILE A 448 -27.29 -8.41 -8.66
CA ILE A 448 -28.49 -8.99 -8.04
C ILE A 448 -28.38 -10.50 -8.19
N LYS A 449 -28.51 -11.23 -7.07
CA LYS A 449 -28.30 -12.68 -7.03
C LYS A 449 -29.56 -13.50 -7.27
N THR A 450 -30.71 -12.86 -7.16
CA THR A 450 -32.01 -13.45 -7.48
C THR A 450 -32.32 -13.26 -8.96
N PRO A 451 -33.22 -14.07 -9.53
CA PRO A 451 -33.65 -13.89 -10.92
C PRO A 451 -34.20 -12.48 -11.16
N VAL A 452 -33.78 -11.87 -12.26
CA VAL A 452 -34.25 -10.57 -12.74
C VAL A 452 -34.87 -10.76 -14.12
N TYR A 453 -36.15 -10.39 -14.24
CA TYR A 453 -36.92 -10.56 -15.50
C TYR A 453 -36.93 -9.30 -16.35
N ASN A 454 -37.04 -8.14 -15.71
CA ASN A 454 -36.99 -6.83 -16.34
C ASN A 454 -36.17 -5.90 -15.44
N PHE A 455 -35.39 -5.00 -16.03
CA PHE A 455 -34.65 -3.98 -15.30
C PHE A 455 -34.45 -2.71 -16.12
N ASP A 456 -34.25 -1.61 -15.41
CA ASP A 456 -33.90 -0.31 -15.96
C ASP A 456 -32.94 0.41 -15.02
N ILE A 457 -32.14 1.34 -15.55
CA ILE A 457 -31.17 2.09 -14.77
C ILE A 457 -31.41 3.58 -14.95
N LYS A 458 -31.75 4.26 -13.85
CA LYS A 458 -31.96 5.71 -13.82
C LYS A 458 -31.42 6.31 -12.53
N ASN A 459 -30.76 7.47 -12.62
CA ASN A 459 -30.27 8.22 -11.47
C ASN A 459 -29.41 7.36 -10.50
N ASN A 460 -28.49 6.56 -11.04
CA ASN A 460 -27.60 5.63 -10.31
C ASN A 460 -28.34 4.55 -9.48
N LYS A 461 -29.57 4.23 -9.86
CA LYS A 461 -30.35 3.15 -9.27
C LYS A 461 -30.76 2.15 -10.33
N ILE A 462 -30.79 0.88 -9.94
CA ILE A 462 -31.30 -0.23 -10.72
C ILE A 462 -32.72 -0.47 -10.23
N TYR A 463 -33.69 -0.33 -11.11
CA TYR A 463 -35.07 -0.75 -10.91
C TYR A 463 -35.22 -2.10 -11.59
N PHE A 464 -35.85 -3.06 -10.94
CA PHE A 464 -35.94 -4.41 -11.49
C PHE A 464 -37.13 -5.18 -10.93
N THR A 465 -37.58 -6.19 -11.67
CA THR A 465 -38.59 -7.14 -11.21
C THR A 465 -37.90 -8.40 -10.69
N ASP A 466 -38.08 -8.67 -9.40
CA ASP A 466 -37.55 -9.87 -8.78
C ASP A 466 -38.40 -11.09 -9.13
N GLY A 467 -37.78 -12.02 -9.86
CA GLY A 467 -38.40 -13.25 -10.34
C GLY A 467 -38.18 -14.46 -9.43
N THR A 468 -37.88 -14.27 -8.15
CA THR A 468 -37.75 -15.40 -7.22
C THR A 468 -39.07 -16.15 -7.17
N VAL A 469 -39.01 -17.46 -7.36
CA VAL A 469 -40.13 -18.37 -7.13
C VAL A 469 -40.18 -18.68 -5.64
N PRO A 470 -41.24 -18.30 -4.90
CA PRO A 470 -41.37 -18.61 -3.49
C PRO A 470 -41.35 -20.13 -3.25
N SER A 471 -40.69 -20.59 -2.19
CA SER A 471 -40.58 -22.03 -1.90
C SER A 471 -41.92 -22.68 -1.50
N ASP A 472 -42.91 -21.87 -1.15
CA ASP A 472 -44.23 -22.29 -0.68
C ASP A 472 -45.31 -22.30 -1.78
N THR A 473 -44.99 -21.88 -3.01
CA THR A 473 -45.94 -21.94 -4.14
C THR A 473 -45.75 -23.22 -4.96
N SER A 474 -46.76 -24.08 -4.96
CA SER A 474 -46.79 -25.29 -5.82
C SER A 474 -46.94 -24.97 -7.32
N THR A 475 -47.14 -23.70 -7.67
CA THR A 475 -47.41 -23.23 -9.03
C THR A 475 -46.14 -22.96 -9.83
N GLY A 476 -44.98 -22.81 -9.18
CA GLY A 476 -43.72 -22.43 -9.85
C GLY A 476 -43.71 -21.00 -10.40
N ILE A 477 -44.71 -20.17 -10.05
CA ILE A 477 -44.88 -18.83 -10.60
C ILE A 477 -43.93 -17.85 -9.88
N PRO A 478 -43.15 -17.03 -10.62
CA PRO A 478 -42.27 -16.03 -10.04
C PRO A 478 -43.06 -14.88 -9.39
N LYS A 479 -42.50 -14.28 -8.31
CA LYS A 479 -43.16 -13.21 -7.56
C LYS A 479 -43.31 -11.90 -8.37
N LEU A 480 -42.35 -11.61 -9.24
CA LEU A 480 -42.29 -10.41 -10.10
C LEU A 480 -42.52 -9.10 -9.31
N THR A 481 -41.85 -8.97 -8.16
CA THR A 481 -41.97 -7.76 -7.34
C THR A 481 -41.10 -6.65 -7.90
N LEU A 482 -41.66 -5.45 -8.07
CA LEU A 482 -40.90 -4.28 -8.48
C LEU A 482 -40.06 -3.72 -7.32
N GLU A 483 -38.75 -3.68 -7.54
CA GLU A 483 -37.75 -3.30 -6.54
C GLU A 483 -36.74 -2.29 -7.09
N VAL A 484 -36.02 -1.65 -6.18
CA VAL A 484 -34.91 -0.76 -6.48
C VAL A 484 -33.69 -1.11 -5.65
N ALA A 485 -32.50 -0.99 -6.24
CA ALA A 485 -31.21 -1.12 -5.56
C ALA A 485 -30.20 -0.10 -6.09
N ASN A 486 -29.11 0.12 -5.35
CA ASN A 486 -27.96 0.86 -5.88
C ASN A 486 -27.24 0.04 -6.96
N LEU A 487 -26.39 0.68 -7.78
CA LEU A 487 -25.59 0.01 -8.83
C LEU A 487 -24.71 -1.16 -8.33
N ASN A 488 -24.46 -1.25 -7.02
CA ASN A 488 -23.70 -2.33 -6.39
C ASN A 488 -24.59 -3.44 -5.77
N GLY A 489 -25.91 -3.37 -5.97
CA GLY A 489 -26.91 -4.31 -5.47
C GLY A 489 -27.32 -4.09 -4.01
N ARG A 490 -26.71 -3.14 -3.29
CA ARG A 490 -27.07 -2.84 -1.89
C ARG A 490 -28.24 -1.87 -1.80
N GLY A 491 -28.85 -1.79 -0.62
CA GLY A 491 -29.96 -0.87 -0.35
C GLY A 491 -31.23 -1.25 -1.11
N ARG A 492 -31.41 -2.55 -1.33
CA ARG A 492 -32.55 -3.15 -2.00
C ARG A 492 -33.85 -2.82 -1.25
N LYS A 493 -34.87 -2.35 -1.96
CA LYS A 493 -36.17 -1.95 -1.41
C LYS A 493 -37.30 -2.28 -2.40
N THR A 494 -38.40 -2.83 -1.88
CA THR A 494 -39.67 -2.98 -2.62
C THR A 494 -40.35 -1.63 -2.83
N LEU A 495 -40.79 -1.38 -4.07
CA LEU A 495 -41.48 -0.13 -4.44
C LEU A 495 -43.00 -0.28 -4.43
N VAL A 496 -43.50 -1.42 -4.92
CA VAL A 496 -44.93 -1.72 -4.98
C VAL A 496 -45.17 -3.04 -4.28
N GLU A 497 -46.02 -3.02 -3.25
CA GLU A 497 -46.43 -4.21 -2.52
C GLU A 497 -47.67 -4.85 -3.16
N ASN A 498 -47.80 -6.18 -3.05
CA ASN A 498 -48.97 -6.95 -3.51
C ASN A 498 -49.32 -6.85 -5.01
N ALA A 499 -48.38 -6.43 -5.86
CA ALA A 499 -48.52 -6.45 -7.32
C ALA A 499 -47.60 -7.50 -7.95
N VAL A 500 -48.03 -8.07 -9.09
CA VAL A 500 -47.23 -8.97 -9.92
C VAL A 500 -46.82 -8.19 -11.17
N VAL A 501 -45.68 -7.52 -11.10
CA VAL A 501 -45.23 -6.56 -12.11
C VAL A 501 -44.47 -7.27 -13.22
N LYS A 502 -45.17 -7.64 -14.30
CA LYS A 502 -44.55 -8.32 -15.46
C LYS A 502 -43.66 -7.37 -16.25
N SER A 503 -44.10 -6.12 -16.40
CA SER A 503 -43.32 -5.09 -17.06
C SER A 503 -43.52 -3.73 -16.42
N PHE A 504 -42.51 -2.90 -16.56
CA PHE A 504 -42.52 -1.51 -16.13
C PHE A 504 -41.63 -0.68 -17.04
N ASN A 505 -41.84 0.63 -17.06
CA ASN A 505 -41.01 1.61 -17.73
C ASN A 505 -40.86 2.85 -16.84
N ILE A 506 -39.75 3.56 -17.00
CA ILE A 506 -39.47 4.77 -16.21
C ILE A 506 -39.49 5.98 -17.13
N ALA A 507 -40.42 6.88 -16.89
CA ALA A 507 -40.51 8.16 -17.59
C ALA A 507 -40.62 9.29 -16.57
N ASN A 508 -39.81 10.33 -16.77
CA ASN A 508 -39.59 11.38 -15.77
C ASN A 508 -39.20 10.77 -14.42
N ASP A 509 -39.89 11.09 -13.33
CA ASP A 509 -39.63 10.50 -12.01
C ASP A 509 -40.72 9.49 -11.59
N ALA A 510 -41.51 9.01 -12.55
CA ALA A 510 -42.58 8.05 -12.34
C ALA A 510 -42.25 6.69 -12.95
N ILE A 511 -42.82 5.63 -12.37
CA ILE A 511 -42.77 4.28 -12.89
C ILE A 511 -44.15 3.91 -13.41
N TYR A 512 -44.22 3.54 -14.68
CA TYR A 512 -45.43 3.03 -15.31
C TYR A 512 -45.32 1.51 -15.36
N TYR A 513 -46.30 0.78 -14.83
CA TYR A 513 -46.20 -0.67 -14.72
C TYR A 513 -47.54 -1.36 -14.94
N MET A 514 -47.48 -2.59 -15.43
CA MET A 514 -48.65 -3.45 -15.59
C MET A 514 -48.66 -4.53 -14.51
N ASP A 515 -49.76 -4.62 -13.75
CA ASP A 515 -49.97 -5.67 -12.76
C ASP A 515 -50.76 -6.83 -13.38
N ASN A 516 -50.19 -8.03 -13.33
CA ASN A 516 -50.78 -9.24 -13.89
C ASN A 516 -52.05 -9.70 -13.12
N ASN A 517 -52.27 -9.21 -11.90
CA ASN A 517 -53.49 -9.48 -11.14
C ASN A 517 -54.70 -8.69 -11.67
N THR A 518 -54.46 -7.56 -12.31
CA THR A 518 -55.48 -6.64 -12.83
C THR A 518 -55.30 -6.57 -14.34
N GLN A 519 -55.92 -7.53 -15.04
CA GLN A 519 -55.78 -7.69 -16.49
C GLN A 519 -55.93 -6.35 -17.22
N GLY A 520 -54.87 -5.95 -17.92
CA GLY A 520 -54.87 -4.78 -18.78
C GLY A 520 -54.80 -3.41 -18.10
N VAL A 521 -54.42 -3.32 -16.82
CA VAL A 521 -54.35 -2.01 -16.16
C VAL A 521 -52.91 -1.49 -16.13
N LEU A 522 -52.71 -0.29 -16.67
CA LEU A 522 -51.46 0.46 -16.58
C LEU A 522 -51.52 1.37 -15.36
N TYR A 523 -50.62 1.14 -14.40
CA TYR A 523 -50.48 1.95 -13.21
C TYR A 523 -49.32 2.93 -13.33
N LYS A 524 -49.46 4.07 -12.65
CA LYS A 524 -48.42 5.05 -12.42
C LYS A 524 -48.06 5.10 -10.93
N TYR A 525 -46.80 4.87 -10.62
CA TYR A 525 -46.23 4.96 -9.28
C TYR A 525 -45.26 6.14 -9.18
N THR A 526 -45.34 6.88 -8.08
CA THR A 526 -44.37 7.90 -7.65
C THR A 526 -44.03 7.67 -6.19
N SER A 527 -42.87 8.13 -5.70
CA SER A 527 -42.47 7.90 -4.31
C SER A 527 -43.39 8.55 -3.26
N ASP A 528 -44.20 9.51 -3.68
CA ASP A 528 -44.93 10.43 -2.80
C ASP A 528 -46.43 10.10 -2.72
N SER A 529 -46.90 9.10 -3.46
CA SER A 529 -48.30 8.70 -3.47
C SER A 529 -48.49 7.23 -3.80
N GLU A 530 -49.62 6.67 -3.36
CA GLU A 530 -50.09 5.36 -3.79
C GLU A 530 -50.19 5.25 -5.31
N PRO A 531 -49.97 4.05 -5.89
CA PRO A 531 -50.15 3.82 -7.32
C PRO A 531 -51.54 4.24 -7.81
N LYS A 532 -51.60 4.88 -8.98
CA LYS A 532 -52.86 5.31 -9.63
C LYS A 532 -53.03 4.62 -10.95
N THR A 533 -54.28 4.28 -11.30
CA THR A 533 -54.63 3.83 -12.66
C THR A 533 -54.39 4.97 -13.66
N GLU A 534 -53.58 4.71 -14.67
CA GLU A 534 -53.29 5.62 -15.77
C GLU A 534 -54.08 5.23 -17.03
N ALA A 535 -54.26 3.94 -17.30
CA ALA A 535 -55.09 3.46 -18.41
C ALA A 535 -55.59 2.03 -18.13
N GLU A 536 -56.66 1.64 -18.81
CA GLU A 536 -57.26 0.30 -18.73
C GLU A 536 -57.24 -0.35 -20.12
N GLU A 537 -57.50 -1.66 -20.17
CA GLU A 537 -57.47 -2.49 -21.39
C GLU A 537 -56.13 -2.47 -22.16
N VAL A 538 -55.02 -2.17 -21.47
CA VAL A 538 -53.67 -2.08 -22.01
C VAL A 538 -53.03 -3.46 -22.18
N TYR A 539 -52.64 -3.81 -23.40
CA TYR A 539 -51.88 -5.00 -23.72
C TYR A 539 -50.36 -4.83 -23.52
N LEU A 540 -49.82 -3.68 -23.92
CA LEU A 540 -48.39 -3.38 -23.90
C LEU A 540 -48.18 -1.89 -23.68
N ALA A 541 -47.18 -1.51 -22.90
CA ALA A 541 -46.81 -0.11 -22.68
C ALA A 541 -45.29 0.07 -22.74
N ASN A 542 -44.84 1.19 -23.28
CA ASN A 542 -43.46 1.67 -23.24
C ASN A 542 -43.47 3.16 -22.86
N ALA A 543 -42.35 3.67 -22.36
CA ALA A 543 -42.25 5.07 -21.99
C ALA A 543 -40.91 5.68 -22.40
N SER A 544 -40.93 6.87 -22.98
CA SER A 544 -39.73 7.57 -23.44
C SER A 544 -39.83 9.07 -23.17
N GLY A 545 -38.97 9.58 -22.28
CA GLY A 545 -39.03 10.95 -21.75
C GLY A 545 -40.40 11.35 -21.22
N ASP A 546 -41.03 12.30 -21.90
CA ASP A 546 -42.34 12.85 -21.54
C ASP A 546 -43.51 12.09 -22.17
N PHE A 547 -43.28 10.91 -22.75
CA PHE A 547 -44.31 10.17 -23.46
C PHE A 547 -44.48 8.75 -22.92
N VAL A 548 -45.73 8.32 -22.84
CA VAL A 548 -46.10 6.92 -22.68
C VAL A 548 -46.87 6.50 -23.92
N TYR A 549 -46.45 5.38 -24.50
CA TYR A 549 -47.11 4.76 -25.64
C TYR A 549 -47.63 3.40 -25.22
N TYR A 550 -48.89 3.13 -25.50
CA TYR A 550 -49.49 1.87 -25.13
C TYR A 550 -50.48 1.37 -26.18
N LEU A 551 -50.54 0.05 -26.32
CA LEU A 551 -51.45 -0.69 -27.18
C LEU A 551 -52.54 -1.29 -26.31
N THR A 552 -53.80 -1.15 -26.69
CA THR A 552 -54.94 -1.78 -26.02
C THR A 552 -55.34 -3.10 -26.67
N TYR A 553 -56.14 -3.92 -25.99
CA TYR A 553 -56.56 -5.25 -26.48
C TYR A 553 -57.41 -5.20 -27.74
N ASP A 554 -58.14 -4.12 -27.98
CA ASP A 554 -58.87 -3.84 -29.22
C ASP A 554 -57.95 -3.39 -30.37
N GLY A 555 -56.65 -3.33 -30.13
CA GLY A 555 -55.61 -2.99 -31.10
C GLY A 555 -55.42 -1.49 -31.33
N ASN A 556 -56.09 -0.63 -30.55
CA ASN A 556 -55.85 0.80 -30.60
C ASN A 556 -54.51 1.16 -29.97
N MET A 557 -53.78 2.08 -30.60
CA MET A 557 -52.54 2.60 -30.02
C MET A 557 -52.70 4.05 -29.58
N HIS A 558 -52.25 4.27 -28.36
CA HIS A 558 -52.37 5.52 -27.66
C HIS A 558 -50.98 6.08 -27.40
N LEU A 559 -50.76 7.32 -27.84
CA LEU A 559 -49.60 8.11 -27.48
C LEU A 559 -50.05 9.22 -26.55
N THR A 560 -49.48 9.26 -25.35
CA THR A 560 -49.85 10.23 -24.31
C THR A 560 -48.63 11.03 -23.88
N LYS A 561 -48.77 12.35 -23.89
CA LYS A 561 -47.75 13.24 -23.32
C LYS A 561 -48.02 13.47 -21.84
N LEU A 562 -47.04 13.18 -21.00
CA LEU A 562 -47.13 13.15 -19.54
C LEU A 562 -47.41 14.50 -18.86
N ASP A 563 -47.41 15.60 -19.62
CA ASP A 563 -47.70 16.97 -19.16
C ASP A 563 -49.06 17.52 -19.64
N LYS A 564 -49.84 16.75 -20.42
CA LYS A 564 -51.16 17.15 -20.96
C LYS A 564 -52.22 16.10 -20.62
N SER A 565 -53.42 16.56 -20.26
CA SER A 565 -54.54 15.76 -19.75
C SER A 565 -55.35 15.02 -20.84
N GLY A 566 -54.70 14.41 -21.84
CA GLY A 566 -55.42 13.70 -22.90
C GLY A 566 -54.57 12.76 -23.76
N TYR A 567 -55.20 11.65 -24.17
CA TYR A 567 -54.68 10.61 -25.06
C TYR A 567 -54.87 11.00 -26.52
N GLU A 568 -53.90 10.71 -27.37
CA GLU A 568 -54.10 10.75 -28.82
C GLU A 568 -54.09 9.33 -29.39
N ILE A 569 -55.16 8.94 -30.09
CA ILE A 569 -55.22 7.69 -30.84
C ILE A 569 -54.44 7.89 -32.13
N VAL A 570 -53.39 7.10 -32.34
CA VAL A 570 -52.50 7.27 -33.50
C VAL A 570 -52.81 6.30 -34.63
N SER A 571 -53.45 5.16 -34.32
CA SER A 571 -54.21 4.38 -35.29
C SER A 571 -55.17 3.42 -34.58
N SER A 572 -56.27 3.08 -35.26
CA SER A 572 -57.26 2.10 -34.83
C SER A 572 -57.35 0.91 -35.81
N LEU A 573 -57.59 -0.29 -35.29
CA LEU A 573 -57.91 -1.47 -36.10
C LEU A 573 -59.42 -1.47 -36.43
N GLU A 574 -59.91 -0.49 -37.19
CA GLU A 574 -61.34 -0.48 -37.58
C GLU A 574 -61.70 -1.57 -38.61
N ASP A 575 -60.71 -2.21 -39.25
CA ASP A 575 -60.93 -3.26 -40.25
C ASP A 575 -60.05 -4.50 -39.98
N ALA A 576 -60.41 -5.30 -38.98
CA ALA A 576 -59.85 -6.66 -38.90
C ALA A 576 -60.46 -7.52 -40.03
N PRO A 577 -59.66 -8.15 -40.91
CA PRO A 577 -60.14 -9.27 -41.72
C PRO A 577 -60.51 -10.44 -40.80
N SER A 578 -61.60 -11.13 -41.11
CA SER A 578 -62.13 -12.28 -40.38
C SER A 578 -61.09 -13.34 -40.03
N GLU A 579 -61.08 -13.76 -38.77
CA GLU A 579 -60.50 -14.91 -38.01
C GLU A 579 -59.66 -16.04 -38.66
N GLU A 580 -59.26 -16.02 -39.93
CA GLU A 580 -58.64 -17.20 -40.57
C GLU A 580 -57.11 -17.21 -40.64
N ASN A 581 -56.36 -16.28 -40.03
CA ASN A 581 -54.89 -16.33 -40.17
C ASN A 581 -54.03 -15.83 -39.00
N THR A 582 -54.44 -16.05 -37.75
CA THR A 582 -53.55 -15.84 -36.58
C THR A 582 -52.88 -17.14 -36.16
N GLN A 583 -51.74 -17.47 -36.79
CA GLN A 583 -50.67 -18.14 -36.06
C GLN A 583 -49.79 -17.05 -35.44
N ALA A 584 -49.89 -16.91 -34.11
CA ALA A 584 -48.93 -16.14 -33.34
C ALA A 584 -47.51 -16.66 -33.59
N PRO A 585 -46.48 -15.81 -33.69
CA PRO A 585 -45.10 -16.28 -33.65
C PRO A 585 -44.90 -17.02 -32.32
N GLN A 586 -44.48 -18.29 -32.39
CA GLN A 586 -44.05 -19.03 -31.21
C GLN A 586 -42.75 -18.42 -30.65
N GLU A 587 -42.65 -18.52 -29.33
CA GLU A 587 -41.70 -17.94 -28.37
C GLU A 587 -40.25 -17.68 -28.83
#